data_AF-A0A816H7T8-F1
#
_entry.id   AF-A0A816H7T8-F1
#
_cell.length_a   1.000
_cell.length_b   1.000
_cell.length_c   1.000
_cell.angle_alpha   90.00
_cell.angle_beta   90.00
_cell.angle_gamma   90.00
#
_symmetry.space_group_name_H-M   'P 1'
#
loop_
_entity.id
_entity.type
_entity.pdbx_description
1 polymer ?
#
loop_
_entity_poly.entity_id
_entity_poly.type
_entity_poly.pdbx_seq_one_letter_code
_entity_poly.pdbx_strand_id
1 'polypeptide(L)'
;MVDILTSKNLALEDQARELQEAVDNLESLCEMDKEMEENAKEVEHELRETIDLLQNQIREKERQAEQLQYTIGDHERTILKFRETVKTMQFQNDQSKKLMEKYDEQLKLAGSAQSSEFKAKIVEAKTYSEIVEGELHKLEAANLNKHVHLLTLFLPEQFLKRGADHDCILVLLLVHRLISKCDLLTTEIQKKFERIDQLTFDDVVKSHRAEQWGFACKLSQSLSIFRMILRKYVKAMEVCNPDNLRHLSSTYHDLLTHEKSLDFLIDLLQKDQLHDSLSLNTLDKTIAFYE
;
A
#
# COMPACT_ATOMS: atom_id res chain seq x y z
N MET A 1 -71.40 -24.79 -95.31
CA MET A 1 -70.40 -25.68 -94.67
C MET A 1 -69.13 -24.91 -94.35
N VAL A 2 -68.52 -24.25 -95.34
CA VAL A 2 -67.33 -23.39 -95.14
C VAL A 2 -67.64 -22.23 -94.17
N ASP A 3 -68.69 -21.45 -94.41
CA ASP A 3 -69.04 -20.29 -93.55
C ASP A 3 -69.31 -20.62 -92.07
N ILE A 4 -69.86 -21.82 -91.81
CA ILE A 4 -70.13 -22.30 -90.45
C ILE A 4 -68.81 -22.67 -89.74
N LEU A 5 -67.86 -23.24 -90.47
CA LEU A 5 -66.54 -23.58 -89.94
C LEU A 5 -65.70 -22.31 -89.70
N THR A 6 -65.78 -21.30 -90.58
CA THR A 6 -65.11 -20.01 -90.37
C THR A 6 -65.66 -19.26 -89.16
N SER A 7 -66.99 -19.22 -89.00
CA SER A 7 -67.62 -18.60 -87.82
C SER A 7 -67.24 -19.31 -86.52
N LYS A 8 -67.18 -20.65 -86.52
CA LYS A 8 -66.76 -21.42 -85.35
C LYS A 8 -65.26 -21.25 -85.05
N ASN A 9 -64.40 -21.17 -86.07
CA ASN A 9 -62.97 -20.88 -85.88
C ASN A 9 -62.77 -19.47 -85.29
N LEU A 10 -63.46 -18.45 -85.80
CA LEU A 10 -63.37 -17.10 -85.26
C LEU A 10 -63.80 -17.04 -83.78
N ALA A 11 -64.91 -17.71 -83.43
CA ALA A 11 -65.36 -17.79 -82.04
C ALA A 11 -64.36 -18.52 -81.12
N LEU A 12 -63.71 -19.58 -81.61
CA LEU A 12 -62.66 -20.28 -80.87
C LEU A 12 -61.37 -19.45 -80.75
N GLU A 13 -61.01 -18.67 -81.77
CA GLU A 13 -59.87 -17.75 -81.74
C GLU A 13 -60.10 -16.60 -80.75
N ASP A 14 -61.31 -16.04 -80.71
CA ASP A 14 -61.66 -15.01 -79.73
C ASP A 14 -61.68 -15.58 -78.31
N GLN A 15 -62.25 -16.78 -78.10
CA GLN A 15 -62.19 -17.47 -76.80
C GLN A 15 -60.76 -17.84 -76.40
N ALA A 16 -59.91 -18.23 -77.35
CA ALA A 16 -58.49 -18.48 -77.09
C ALA A 16 -57.75 -17.19 -76.72
N ARG A 17 -58.09 -16.06 -77.34
CA ARG A 17 -57.51 -14.74 -77.01
C ARG A 17 -57.94 -14.28 -75.62
N GLU A 18 -59.21 -14.42 -75.27
CA GLU A 18 -59.72 -14.12 -73.92
C GLU A 18 -59.09 -15.00 -72.85
N LEU A 19 -58.93 -16.31 -73.12
CA LEU A 19 -58.25 -17.21 -72.20
C LEU A 19 -56.75 -16.88 -72.06
N GLN A 20 -56.09 -16.47 -73.14
CA GLN A 20 -54.69 -16.05 -73.07
C GLN A 20 -54.54 -14.77 -72.25
N GLU A 21 -55.39 -13.77 -72.47
CA GLU A 21 -55.39 -12.54 -71.66
C GLU A 21 -55.70 -12.83 -70.17
N ALA A 22 -56.61 -13.77 -69.89
CA ALA A 22 -56.88 -14.22 -68.52
C ALA A 22 -55.67 -14.93 -67.89
N VAL A 23 -54.94 -15.74 -68.66
CA VAL A 23 -53.70 -16.40 -68.23
C VAL A 23 -52.62 -15.36 -67.93
N ASP A 24 -52.38 -14.41 -68.83
CA ASP A 24 -51.36 -13.37 -68.65
C ASP A 24 -51.67 -12.50 -67.40
N ASN A 25 -52.95 -12.17 -67.16
CA ASN A 25 -53.38 -11.46 -65.95
C ASN A 25 -53.16 -12.30 -64.67
N LEU A 26 -53.45 -13.60 -64.72
CA LEU A 26 -53.21 -14.50 -63.58
C LEU A 26 -51.72 -14.70 -63.30
N GLU A 27 -50.88 -14.74 -64.33
CA GLU A 27 -49.42 -14.79 -64.20
C GLU A 27 -48.89 -13.51 -63.54
N SER A 28 -49.37 -12.34 -63.95
CA SER A 28 -49.02 -11.06 -63.32
C SER A 28 -49.44 -10.98 -61.84
N LEU A 29 -50.63 -11.49 -61.50
CA LEU A 29 -51.06 -11.59 -60.11
C LEU A 29 -50.18 -12.55 -59.31
N CYS A 30 -49.80 -13.69 -59.89
CA CYS A 30 -48.90 -14.64 -59.24
C CYS A 30 -47.49 -14.06 -59.02
N GLU A 31 -46.99 -13.23 -59.93
CA GLU A 31 -45.72 -12.52 -59.74
C GLU A 31 -45.81 -11.50 -58.61
N MET A 32 -46.89 -10.71 -58.57
CA MET A 32 -47.14 -9.76 -57.48
C MET A 32 -47.28 -10.46 -56.12
N ASP A 33 -48.00 -11.58 -56.07
CA ASP A 33 -48.15 -12.37 -54.84
C ASP A 33 -46.80 -12.91 -54.34
N LYS A 34 -45.92 -13.37 -55.25
CA LYS A 34 -44.56 -13.81 -54.89
C LYS A 34 -43.73 -12.67 -54.32
N GLU A 35 -43.75 -11.49 -54.95
CA GLU A 35 -43.03 -10.31 -54.45
C GLU A 35 -43.54 -9.89 -53.07
N MET A 36 -44.86 -9.94 -52.86
CA MET A 36 -45.46 -9.68 -51.55
C MET A 36 -45.06 -10.73 -50.49
N GLU A 37 -44.97 -12.01 -50.87
CA GLU A 37 -44.52 -13.07 -49.98
C GLU A 37 -43.04 -12.93 -49.61
N GLU A 38 -42.20 -12.53 -50.57
CA GLU A 38 -40.77 -12.25 -50.33
C GLU A 38 -40.61 -11.06 -49.38
N ASN A 39 -41.29 -9.94 -49.65
CA ASN A 39 -41.29 -8.77 -48.76
C ASN A 39 -41.78 -9.11 -47.34
N ALA A 40 -42.82 -9.95 -47.22
CA ALA A 40 -43.32 -10.38 -45.92
C ALA A 40 -42.28 -11.22 -45.15
N LYS A 41 -41.54 -12.10 -45.84
CA LYS A 41 -40.45 -12.90 -45.24
C LYS A 41 -39.28 -12.03 -44.80
N GLU A 42 -38.92 -11.02 -45.59
CA GLU A 42 -37.86 -10.07 -45.23
C GLU A 42 -38.22 -9.28 -43.97
N VAL A 43 -39.44 -8.72 -43.90
CA VAL A 43 -39.92 -8.00 -42.71
C VAL A 43 -39.99 -8.93 -41.49
N GLU A 44 -40.44 -10.18 -41.67
CA GLU A 44 -40.42 -11.15 -40.57
C GLU A 44 -39.00 -11.42 -40.07
N HIS A 45 -38.04 -11.54 -40.98
CA HIS A 45 -36.64 -11.75 -40.63
C HIS A 45 -36.07 -10.56 -39.85
N GLU A 46 -36.28 -9.33 -40.33
CA GLU A 46 -35.86 -8.10 -39.63
C GLU A 46 -36.48 -8.03 -38.22
N LEU A 47 -37.77 -8.32 -38.08
CA LEU A 47 -38.43 -8.33 -36.78
C LEU A 47 -37.82 -9.37 -35.84
N ARG A 48 -37.47 -10.57 -36.33
CA ARG A 48 -36.77 -11.58 -35.52
C ARG A 48 -35.38 -11.10 -35.08
N GLU A 49 -34.62 -10.46 -35.96
CA GLU A 49 -33.33 -9.88 -35.60
C GLU A 49 -33.46 -8.78 -34.54
N THR A 50 -34.47 -7.91 -34.65
CA THR A 50 -34.72 -6.89 -33.61
C THR A 50 -35.11 -7.52 -32.27
N ILE A 51 -35.87 -8.60 -32.28
CA ILE A 51 -36.22 -9.35 -31.06
C ILE A 51 -34.95 -9.93 -30.43
N ASP A 52 -34.08 -10.55 -31.21
CA ASP A 52 -32.81 -11.12 -30.69
C ASP A 52 -31.89 -10.03 -30.12
N LEU A 53 -31.81 -8.87 -30.79
CA LEU A 53 -31.08 -7.71 -30.28
C LEU A 53 -31.64 -7.21 -28.94
N LEU A 54 -32.96 -7.05 -28.86
CA LEU A 54 -33.63 -6.60 -27.63
C LEU A 54 -33.47 -7.62 -26.49
N GLN A 55 -33.55 -8.92 -26.79
CA GLN A 55 -33.30 -9.97 -25.79
C GLN A 55 -31.86 -9.92 -25.25
N ASN A 56 -30.88 -9.68 -26.11
CA ASN A 56 -29.49 -9.52 -25.68
C ASN A 56 -29.31 -8.27 -24.80
N GLN A 57 -29.95 -7.16 -25.17
CA GLN A 57 -29.94 -5.93 -24.35
C GLN A 57 -30.60 -6.16 -22.99
N ILE A 58 -31.71 -6.89 -22.93
CA ILE A 58 -32.37 -7.25 -21.65
C ILE A 58 -31.41 -8.06 -20.77
N ARG A 59 -30.79 -9.11 -21.31
CA ARG A 59 -29.81 -9.94 -20.57
C ARG A 59 -28.63 -9.11 -20.06
N GLU A 60 -28.14 -8.16 -20.85
CA GLU A 60 -27.06 -7.28 -20.42
C GLU A 60 -27.51 -6.35 -19.28
N LYS A 61 -28.72 -5.80 -19.35
CA LYS A 61 -29.30 -4.98 -18.29
C LYS A 61 -29.56 -5.76 -17.00
N GLU A 62 -30.02 -7.01 -17.11
CA GLU A 62 -30.18 -7.91 -15.95
C GLU A 62 -28.83 -8.16 -15.27
N ARG A 63 -27.78 -8.46 -16.05
CA ARG A 63 -26.42 -8.63 -15.51
C ARG A 63 -25.90 -7.35 -14.83
N GLN A 64 -26.14 -6.18 -15.43
CA GLN A 64 -25.77 -4.90 -14.81
C GLN A 64 -26.53 -4.68 -13.49
N ALA A 65 -27.82 -5.05 -13.43
CA ALA A 65 -28.62 -4.94 -12.22
C ALA A 65 -28.11 -5.87 -11.11
N GLU A 66 -27.75 -7.11 -11.42
CA GLU A 66 -27.15 -8.06 -10.47
C GLU A 66 -25.82 -7.54 -9.89
N GLN A 67 -24.96 -6.95 -10.72
CA GLN A 67 -23.70 -6.33 -10.27
C GLN A 67 -23.94 -5.15 -9.32
N LEU A 68 -24.93 -4.31 -9.62
CA LEU A 68 -25.31 -3.20 -8.76
C LEU A 68 -25.90 -3.71 -7.43
N GLN A 69 -26.71 -4.76 -7.44
CA GLN A 69 -27.24 -5.38 -6.22
C GLN A 69 -26.12 -5.96 -5.35
N TYR A 70 -25.13 -6.61 -5.94
CA TYR A 70 -23.96 -7.08 -5.22
C TYR A 70 -23.19 -5.92 -4.55
N THR A 71 -22.97 -4.85 -5.31
CA THR A 71 -22.29 -3.63 -4.82
C THR A 71 -23.06 -2.98 -3.67
N ILE A 72 -24.39 -2.89 -3.76
CA ILE A 72 -25.25 -2.39 -2.69
C ILE A 72 -25.12 -3.27 -1.44
N GLY A 73 -25.15 -4.59 -1.58
CA GLY A 73 -24.99 -5.52 -0.46
C GLY A 73 -23.65 -5.36 0.27
N ASP A 74 -22.56 -5.14 -0.46
CA ASP A 74 -21.25 -4.87 0.14
C ASP A 74 -21.19 -3.49 0.84
N HIS A 75 -21.84 -2.47 0.28
CA HIS A 75 -22.00 -1.18 0.95
C HIS A 75 -22.85 -1.28 2.22
N GLU A 76 -23.94 -2.04 2.22
CA GLU A 76 -24.77 -2.28 3.40
C GLU A 76 -23.99 -2.99 4.52
N ARG A 77 -23.23 -4.04 4.19
CA ARG A 77 -22.32 -4.71 5.13
C ARG A 77 -21.30 -3.74 5.72
N THR A 78 -20.76 -2.86 4.90
CA THR A 78 -19.79 -1.84 5.31
C THR A 78 -20.43 -0.83 6.26
N ILE A 79 -21.65 -0.37 5.97
CA ILE A 79 -22.42 0.53 6.84
C ILE A 79 -22.71 -0.13 8.19
N LEU A 80 -23.04 -1.42 8.22
CA LEU A 80 -23.27 -2.16 9.47
C LEU A 80 -22.01 -2.20 10.34
N LYS A 81 -20.85 -2.52 9.75
CA LYS A 81 -19.56 -2.49 10.47
C LYS A 81 -19.27 -1.10 11.02
N PHE A 82 -19.48 -0.03 10.23
CA PHE A 82 -19.31 1.33 10.72
C PHE A 82 -20.24 1.64 11.89
N ARG A 83 -21.51 1.23 11.82
CA ARG A 83 -22.47 1.43 12.92
C ARG A 83 -22.04 0.70 14.20
N GLU A 84 -21.52 -0.52 14.10
CA GLU A 84 -21.00 -1.26 15.26
C GLU A 84 -19.77 -0.59 15.87
N THR A 85 -18.83 -0.13 15.05
CA THR A 85 -17.64 0.60 15.51
C THR A 85 -18.04 1.91 16.18
N VAL A 86 -18.97 2.69 15.61
CA VAL A 86 -19.46 3.93 16.22
C VAL A 86 -20.13 3.64 17.57
N LYS A 87 -20.96 2.59 17.68
CA LYS A 87 -21.54 2.18 18.97
C LYS A 87 -20.48 1.81 20.00
N THR A 88 -19.44 1.10 19.58
CA THR A 88 -18.33 0.71 20.46
C THR A 88 -17.55 1.93 20.95
N MET A 89 -17.26 2.87 20.07
CA MET A 89 -16.59 4.13 20.41
C MET A 89 -17.45 5.02 21.33
N GLN A 90 -18.75 5.10 21.08
CA GLN A 90 -19.69 5.80 21.97
C GLN A 90 -19.70 5.17 23.36
N PHE A 91 -19.74 3.83 23.45
CA PHE A 91 -19.67 3.12 24.73
C PHE A 91 -18.36 3.38 25.48
N GLN A 92 -17.21 3.35 24.80
CA GLN A 92 -15.91 3.65 25.41
C GLN A 92 -15.81 5.11 25.88
N ASN A 93 -16.34 6.05 25.11
CA ASN A 93 -16.40 7.46 25.51
C ASN A 93 -17.29 7.67 26.73
N ASP A 94 -18.46 7.04 26.79
CA ASP A 94 -19.34 7.12 27.95
C ASP A 94 -18.71 6.47 29.20
N GLN A 95 -18.00 5.35 29.03
CA GLN A 95 -17.25 4.73 30.11
C GLN A 95 -16.13 5.64 30.61
N SER A 96 -15.39 6.28 29.70
CA SER A 96 -14.31 7.22 30.03
C SER A 96 -14.84 8.45 30.75
N LYS A 97 -15.98 9.02 30.31
CA LYS A 97 -16.66 10.13 31.01
C LYS A 97 -17.08 9.74 32.42
N LYS A 98 -17.72 8.58 32.60
CA LYS A 98 -18.10 8.08 33.94
C LYS A 98 -16.90 7.86 34.85
N LEU A 99 -15.79 7.39 34.31
CA LEU A 99 -14.54 7.27 35.06
C LEU A 99 -14.04 8.67 35.46
N MET A 100 -14.04 9.62 34.54
CA MET A 100 -13.62 11.01 34.79
C MET A 100 -14.48 11.70 35.85
N GLU A 101 -15.80 11.52 35.81
CA GLU A 101 -16.74 12.04 36.82
C GLU A 101 -16.46 11.44 38.21
N LYS A 102 -16.20 10.12 38.29
CA LYS A 102 -15.77 9.46 39.53
C LYS A 102 -14.41 9.97 40.01
N TYR A 103 -13.47 10.22 39.10
CA TYR A 103 -12.17 10.82 39.41
C TYR A 103 -12.33 12.24 39.97
N ASP A 104 -13.20 13.08 39.39
CA ASP A 104 -13.47 14.44 39.86
C ASP A 104 -14.17 14.47 41.22
N GLU A 105 -15.09 13.53 41.50
CA GLU A 105 -15.68 13.36 42.83
C GLU A 105 -14.65 12.90 43.87
N GLN A 106 -13.75 11.98 43.50
CA GLN A 106 -12.66 11.53 44.38
C GLN A 106 -11.60 12.61 44.61
N LEU A 107 -11.29 13.44 43.61
CA LEU A 107 -10.35 14.57 43.72
C LEU A 107 -10.88 15.65 44.69
N LYS A 108 -12.20 15.85 44.74
CA LYS A 108 -12.84 16.76 45.71
C LYS A 108 -12.80 16.23 47.14
N LEU A 109 -12.71 14.91 47.33
CA LEU A 109 -12.67 14.25 48.64
C LEU A 109 -11.26 14.01 49.19
N ALA A 110 -10.22 13.94 48.34
CA ALA A 110 -8.87 13.57 48.75
C ALA A 110 -7.88 14.75 48.62
N GLY A 111 -7.72 15.51 49.71
CA GLY A 111 -6.67 16.51 49.84
C GLY A 111 -5.25 15.90 49.73
N SER A 112 -4.46 16.45 48.81
CA SER A 112 -2.99 16.48 48.60
C SER A 112 -2.09 15.23 48.78
N ALA A 113 -2.46 14.20 49.52
CA ALA A 113 -1.55 13.07 49.82
C ALA A 113 -1.55 11.93 48.77
N GLN A 114 -2.61 11.79 47.95
CA GLN A 114 -2.76 10.71 46.97
C GLN A 114 -2.16 11.01 45.57
N SER A 115 -1.65 12.23 45.34
CA SER A 115 -1.15 12.64 44.02
C SER A 115 0.14 11.95 43.58
N SER A 116 0.97 11.48 44.52
CA SER A 116 2.24 10.80 44.24
C SER A 116 2.04 9.32 43.91
N GLU A 117 1.22 8.59 44.68
CA GLU A 117 0.87 7.19 44.40
C GLU A 117 0.14 7.03 43.06
N PHE A 118 -0.71 7.99 42.68
CA PHE A 118 -1.40 7.95 41.40
C PHE A 118 -0.44 8.15 40.21
N LYS A 119 0.53 9.07 40.33
CA LYS A 119 1.59 9.22 39.32
C LYS A 119 2.44 7.96 39.20
N ALA A 120 2.77 7.32 40.32
CA ALA A 120 3.52 6.05 40.31
C ALA A 120 2.74 4.94 39.58
N LYS A 121 1.44 4.77 39.85
CA LYS A 121 0.59 3.78 39.16
C LYS A 121 0.42 4.06 37.67
N ILE A 122 0.35 5.33 37.26
CA ILE A 122 0.31 5.69 35.83
C ILE A 122 1.63 5.36 35.14
N VAL A 123 2.75 5.68 35.78
CA VAL A 123 4.08 5.33 35.23
C VAL A 123 4.22 3.81 35.15
N GLU A 124 3.81 3.07 36.18
CA GLU A 124 3.82 1.61 36.20
C GLU A 124 2.95 1.02 35.09
N ALA A 125 1.71 1.50 34.93
CA ALA A 125 0.82 1.05 33.84
C ALA A 125 1.38 1.38 32.45
N LYS A 126 2.01 2.55 32.28
CA LYS A 126 2.71 2.92 31.03
C LYS A 126 3.90 1.99 30.77
N THR A 127 4.75 1.75 31.76
CA THR A 127 5.88 0.82 31.61
C THR A 127 5.42 -0.60 31.29
N TYR A 128 4.32 -1.07 31.90
CA TYR A 128 3.74 -2.38 31.57
C TYR A 128 3.21 -2.43 30.13
N SER A 129 2.53 -1.36 29.68
CA SER A 129 2.09 -1.24 28.29
C SER A 129 3.27 -1.29 27.33
N GLU A 130 4.34 -0.54 27.60
CA GLU A 130 5.57 -0.51 26.79
C GLU A 130 6.29 -1.87 26.78
N ILE A 131 6.28 -2.60 27.91
CA ILE A 131 6.83 -3.97 27.99
C ILE A 131 6.03 -4.91 27.09
N VAL A 132 4.69 -4.88 27.17
CA VAL A 132 3.82 -5.73 26.36
C VAL A 132 3.97 -5.40 24.88
N GLU A 133 3.99 -4.11 24.51
CA GLU A 133 4.25 -3.67 23.13
C GLU A 133 5.63 -4.12 22.65
N GLY A 134 6.65 -4.03 23.50
CA GLY A 134 8.00 -4.53 23.21
C GLY A 134 8.03 -6.04 22.93
N GLU A 135 7.32 -6.84 23.72
CA GLU A 135 7.20 -8.29 23.48
C GLU A 135 6.42 -8.61 22.20
N LEU A 136 5.38 -7.83 21.88
CA LEU A 136 4.61 -7.97 20.64
C LEU A 136 5.49 -7.68 19.42
N HIS A 137 6.27 -6.59 19.45
CA HIS A 137 7.22 -6.27 18.38
C HIS A 137 8.35 -7.30 18.24
N LYS A 138 8.83 -7.89 19.35
CA LYS A 138 9.78 -9.02 19.30
C LYS A 138 9.16 -10.24 18.62
N LEU A 139 7.90 -10.56 18.91
CA LEU A 139 7.16 -11.66 18.27
C LEU A 139 7.00 -11.42 16.76
N GLU A 140 6.59 -10.21 16.37
CA GLU A 140 6.46 -9.80 14.97
C GLU A 140 7.79 -9.91 14.22
N ALA A 141 8.87 -9.39 14.79
CA ALA A 141 10.22 -9.49 14.22
C ALA A 141 10.65 -10.97 14.07
N ALA A 142 10.40 -11.80 15.06
CA ALA A 142 10.69 -13.24 14.99
C ALA A 142 9.87 -13.94 13.88
N ASN A 143 8.60 -13.56 13.70
CA ASN A 143 7.75 -14.12 12.65
C ASN A 143 8.21 -13.66 11.25
N LEU A 144 8.55 -12.38 11.07
CA LEU A 144 9.10 -11.86 9.82
C LEU A 144 10.44 -12.53 9.48
N ASN A 145 11.32 -12.73 10.46
CA ASN A 145 12.57 -13.46 10.25
C ASN A 145 12.34 -14.92 9.82
N LYS A 146 11.35 -15.61 10.41
CA LYS A 146 10.94 -16.96 9.97
C LYS A 146 10.38 -16.93 8.54
N HIS A 147 9.55 -15.96 8.22
CA HIS A 147 8.99 -15.80 6.88
C HIS A 147 10.11 -15.59 5.83
N VAL A 148 11.06 -14.70 6.09
CA VAL A 148 12.24 -14.49 5.21
C VAL A 148 13.08 -15.77 5.10
N HIS A 149 13.30 -16.48 6.21
CA HIS A 149 14.03 -17.75 6.18
C HIS A 149 13.32 -18.79 5.30
N LEU A 150 12.00 -18.95 5.44
CA LEU A 150 11.21 -19.85 4.60
C LEU A 150 11.26 -19.45 3.13
N LEU A 151 11.16 -18.15 2.81
CA LEU A 151 11.32 -17.66 1.43
C LEU A 151 12.71 -17.95 0.86
N THR A 152 13.75 -17.86 1.69
CA THR A 152 15.13 -18.14 1.29
C THR A 152 15.32 -19.60 0.89
N LEU A 153 14.55 -20.54 1.46
CA LEU A 153 14.60 -21.96 1.09
C LEU A 153 14.09 -22.24 -0.34
N PHE A 154 13.30 -21.33 -0.93
CA PHE A 154 12.84 -21.46 -2.31
C PHE A 154 13.84 -20.88 -3.32
N LEU A 155 14.92 -20.24 -2.87
CA LEU A 155 15.91 -19.62 -3.74
C LEU A 155 17.04 -20.61 -4.09
N PRO A 156 17.64 -20.50 -5.29
CA PRO A 156 18.75 -21.37 -5.69
C PRO A 156 19.99 -21.18 -4.80
N GLU A 157 20.77 -22.24 -4.58
CA GLU A 157 22.00 -22.16 -3.76
C GLU A 157 23.02 -21.13 -4.28
N GLN A 158 22.99 -20.81 -5.58
CA GLN A 158 23.85 -19.78 -6.17
C GLN A 158 23.58 -18.39 -5.60
N PHE A 159 22.36 -18.13 -5.14
CA PHE A 159 21.96 -16.87 -4.49
C PHE A 159 22.68 -16.65 -3.16
N LEU A 160 22.94 -17.74 -2.41
CA LEU A 160 23.52 -17.71 -1.06
C LEU A 160 25.06 -17.75 -1.05
N LYS A 161 25.71 -17.84 -2.21
CA LYS A 161 27.18 -17.80 -2.28
C LYS A 161 27.69 -16.43 -1.83
N ARG A 162 28.88 -16.41 -1.23
CA ARG A 162 29.55 -15.17 -0.83
C ARG A 162 29.77 -14.26 -2.06
N GLY A 163 29.41 -12.99 -1.93
CA GLY A 163 29.44 -12.01 -3.02
C GLY A 163 28.41 -12.28 -4.13
N ALA A 164 27.34 -13.02 -3.82
CA ALA A 164 26.18 -13.17 -4.69
C ALA A 164 25.03 -12.27 -4.21
N ASP A 165 23.87 -12.41 -4.85
CA ASP A 165 22.74 -11.50 -4.69
C ASP A 165 22.22 -11.40 -3.25
N HIS A 166 22.40 -12.44 -2.43
CA HIS A 166 22.06 -12.36 -1.00
C HIS A 166 22.89 -11.30 -0.26
N ASP A 167 24.21 -11.27 -0.48
CA ASP A 167 25.10 -10.29 0.15
C ASP A 167 24.79 -8.86 -0.36
N CYS A 168 24.34 -8.71 -1.60
CA CYS A 168 23.85 -7.43 -2.12
C CYS A 168 22.67 -6.89 -1.30
N ILE A 169 21.70 -7.75 -0.97
CA ILE A 169 20.55 -7.38 -0.12
C ILE A 169 21.04 -7.01 1.28
N LEU A 170 21.99 -7.78 1.83
CA LEU A 170 22.54 -7.51 3.16
C LEU A 170 23.29 -6.17 3.23
N VAL A 171 24.05 -5.80 2.19
CA VAL A 171 24.68 -4.46 2.10
C VAL A 171 23.62 -3.36 2.09
N LEU A 172 22.58 -3.51 1.27
CA LEU A 172 21.50 -2.52 1.20
C LEU A 172 20.84 -2.32 2.57
N LEU A 173 20.51 -3.43 3.25
CA LEU A 173 19.94 -3.40 4.60
C LEU A 173 20.91 -2.79 5.62
N LEU A 174 22.20 -3.10 5.53
CA LEU A 174 23.23 -2.54 6.39
C LEU A 174 23.30 -1.02 6.26
N VAL A 175 23.36 -0.49 5.04
CA VAL A 175 23.42 0.97 4.81
C VAL A 175 22.18 1.67 5.38
N HIS A 176 20.99 1.13 5.16
CA HIS A 176 19.75 1.67 5.76
C HIS A 176 19.80 1.64 7.29
N ARG A 177 20.26 0.53 7.86
CA ARG A 177 20.40 0.38 9.31
C ARG A 177 21.38 1.39 9.92
N LEU A 178 22.52 1.62 9.28
CA LEU A 178 23.50 2.61 9.72
C LEU A 178 22.91 4.02 9.69
N ILE A 179 22.15 4.38 8.65
CA ILE A 179 21.42 5.66 8.59
C ILE A 179 20.44 5.78 9.76
N SER A 180 19.62 4.76 10.02
CA SER A 180 18.67 4.77 11.13
C SER A 180 19.36 4.90 12.49
N LYS A 181 20.51 4.24 12.69
CA LYS A 181 21.32 4.39 13.92
C LYS A 181 21.87 5.80 14.08
N CYS A 182 22.34 6.43 13.00
CA CYS A 182 22.79 7.82 13.02
C CYS A 182 21.65 8.78 13.38
N ASP A 183 20.45 8.55 12.84
CA ASP A 183 19.25 9.35 13.11
C ASP A 183 18.79 9.22 14.55
N LEU A 184 18.79 8.00 15.09
CA LEU A 184 18.48 7.73 16.49
C LEU A 184 19.48 8.43 17.42
N LEU A 185 20.78 8.23 17.19
CA LEU A 185 21.83 8.87 18.00
C LEU A 185 21.72 10.39 17.96
N THR A 186 21.55 10.98 16.78
CA THR A 186 21.42 12.43 16.62
C THR A 186 20.22 12.97 17.41
N THR A 187 19.08 12.28 17.33
CA THR A 187 17.86 12.68 18.03
C THR A 187 18.02 12.61 19.55
N GLU A 188 18.61 11.53 20.06
CA GLU A 188 18.79 11.34 21.51
C GLU A 188 19.89 12.23 22.09
N ILE A 189 20.96 12.51 21.33
CA ILE A 189 22.00 13.48 21.72
C ILE A 189 21.39 14.88 21.87
N GLN A 190 20.54 15.31 20.93
CA GLN A 190 19.87 16.62 20.99
C GLN A 190 18.90 16.75 22.18
N LYS A 191 18.31 15.64 22.63
CA LYS A 191 17.46 15.61 23.83
C LYS A 191 18.30 15.63 25.12
N LYS A 192 19.41 14.88 25.14
CA LYS A 192 20.27 14.74 26.33
C LYS A 192 21.06 16.02 26.63
N PHE A 193 21.58 16.67 25.60
CA PHE A 193 22.38 17.88 25.72
C PHE A 193 21.55 19.10 25.32
N GLU A 194 21.05 19.83 26.30
CA GLU A 194 20.24 21.03 26.08
C GLU A 194 21.00 22.07 25.24
N ARG A 195 20.30 22.66 24.27
CA ARG A 195 20.85 23.74 23.46
C ARG A 195 21.11 24.97 24.33
N ILE A 196 22.31 25.51 24.24
CA ILE A 196 22.67 26.78 24.88
C ILE A 196 22.36 27.91 23.88
N ASP A 197 21.28 28.66 24.11
CA ASP A 197 20.87 29.77 23.24
C ASP A 197 21.68 31.06 23.49
N GLN A 198 22.18 31.26 24.71
CA GLN A 198 23.06 32.36 25.09
C GLN A 198 24.18 31.84 25.98
N LEU A 199 25.42 31.93 25.52
CA LEU A 199 26.59 31.47 26.27
C LEU A 199 26.93 32.50 27.36
N THR A 200 26.69 32.18 28.63
CA THR A 200 27.12 33.06 29.74
C THR A 200 28.52 32.68 30.23
N PHE A 201 29.24 33.62 30.85
CA PHE A 201 30.58 33.36 31.41
C PHE A 201 30.56 32.24 32.47
N ASP A 202 29.45 32.11 33.22
CA ASP A 202 29.26 31.05 34.21
C ASP A 202 29.09 29.66 33.57
N ASP A 203 28.55 29.58 32.34
CA ASP A 203 28.42 28.32 31.57
C ASP A 203 29.75 27.78 31.05
N VAL A 204 30.79 28.62 31.03
CA VAL A 204 32.14 28.29 30.56
C VAL A 204 33.11 28.06 31.73
N VAL A 205 32.97 28.83 32.81
CA VAL A 205 33.95 28.85 33.90
C VAL A 205 33.50 28.07 35.14
N LYS A 206 32.18 27.93 35.38
CA LYS A 206 31.65 27.25 36.58
C LYS A 206 30.92 25.95 36.27
N SER A 207 30.43 25.76 35.05
CA SER A 207 29.75 24.53 34.66
C SER A 207 30.40 23.93 33.41
N HIS A 208 30.45 22.60 33.32
CA HIS A 208 30.94 21.89 32.12
C HIS A 208 29.92 21.92 30.96
N ARG A 209 28.89 22.78 31.02
CA ARG A 209 27.79 22.82 30.04
C ARG A 209 28.28 23.22 28.65
N ALA A 210 29.23 24.16 28.56
CA ALA A 210 29.78 24.57 27.27
C ALA A 210 30.58 23.44 26.59
N GLU A 211 31.33 22.64 27.36
CA GLU A 211 32.08 21.48 26.86
C GLU A 211 31.13 20.36 26.42
N GLN A 212 30.08 20.10 27.21
CA GLN A 212 28.99 19.17 26.89
C GLN A 212 28.30 19.49 25.58
N TRP A 213 27.91 20.76 25.42
CA TRP A 213 27.28 21.23 24.21
C TRP A 213 28.24 21.16 23.02
N GLY A 214 29.51 21.53 23.21
CA GLY A 214 30.55 21.43 22.17
C GLY A 214 30.77 19.99 21.70
N PHE A 215 30.82 19.03 22.63
CA PHE A 215 30.88 17.60 22.33
C PHE A 215 29.65 17.13 21.55
N ALA A 216 28.45 17.49 22.00
CA ALA A 216 27.20 17.14 21.34
C ALA A 216 27.13 17.68 19.91
N CYS A 217 27.55 18.93 19.68
CA CYS A 217 27.64 19.51 18.35
C CYS A 217 28.64 18.78 17.46
N LYS A 218 29.84 18.47 17.96
CA LYS A 218 30.85 17.74 17.20
C LYS A 218 30.36 16.34 16.82
N LEU A 219 29.81 15.60 17.78
CA LEU A 219 29.27 14.26 17.53
C LEU A 219 28.08 14.30 16.56
N SER A 220 27.15 15.23 16.74
CA SER A 220 26.02 15.44 15.81
C SER A 220 26.50 15.80 14.40
N GLN A 221 27.56 16.58 14.27
CA GLN A 221 28.17 16.90 12.98
C GLN A 221 28.78 15.66 12.33
N SER A 222 29.61 14.89 13.06
CA SER A 222 30.21 13.65 12.55
C SER A 222 29.13 12.64 12.11
N LEU A 223 28.07 12.45 12.91
CA LEU A 223 26.94 11.59 12.55
C LEU A 223 26.19 12.10 11.32
N SER A 224 26.03 13.42 11.17
CA SER A 224 25.37 14.01 10.00
C SER A 224 26.19 13.85 8.72
N ILE A 225 27.53 13.98 8.81
CA ILE A 225 28.44 13.70 7.70
C ILE A 225 28.34 12.23 7.30
N PHE A 226 28.40 11.32 8.28
CA PHE A 226 28.29 9.88 8.01
C PHE A 226 26.95 9.54 7.34
N ARG A 227 25.85 10.06 7.89
CA ARG A 227 24.50 9.92 7.33
C ARG A 227 24.44 10.43 5.88
N MET A 228 25.03 11.59 5.59
CA MET A 228 25.06 12.13 4.23
C MET A 228 25.80 11.21 3.27
N ILE A 229 26.96 10.69 3.67
CA ILE A 229 27.73 9.73 2.86
C ILE A 229 26.90 8.48 2.61
N LEU A 230 26.33 7.87 3.65
CA LEU A 230 25.49 6.68 3.53
C LEU A 230 24.27 6.91 2.62
N ARG A 231 23.65 8.10 2.66
CA ARG A 231 22.55 8.45 1.73
C ARG A 231 23.01 8.56 0.28
N LYS A 232 24.24 9.02 0.03
CA LYS A 232 24.83 8.97 -1.32
C LYS A 232 24.99 7.52 -1.79
N TYR A 233 25.40 6.60 -0.91
CA TYR A 233 25.46 5.17 -1.23
C TYR A 233 24.07 4.61 -1.58
N VAL A 234 23.03 4.93 -0.80
CA VAL A 234 21.65 4.50 -1.14
C VAL A 234 21.26 4.98 -2.53
N LYS A 235 21.48 6.27 -2.83
CA LYS A 235 21.11 6.82 -4.13
C LYS A 235 21.94 6.23 -5.28
N ALA A 236 23.21 5.94 -5.05
CA ALA A 236 24.06 5.25 -6.02
C ALA A 236 23.53 3.84 -6.28
N MET A 237 23.24 3.06 -5.23
CA MET A 237 22.72 1.69 -5.35
C MET A 237 21.38 1.60 -6.10
N GLU A 238 20.53 2.63 -6.03
CA GLU A 238 19.28 2.70 -6.82
C GLU A 238 19.51 2.84 -8.34
N VAL A 239 20.64 3.41 -8.76
CA VAL A 239 20.94 3.74 -10.17
C VAL A 239 22.01 2.80 -10.76
N CYS A 240 22.77 2.11 -9.92
CA CYS A 240 23.85 1.24 -10.35
C CYS A 240 23.38 -0.04 -11.07
N ASN A 241 24.20 -0.50 -12.01
CA ASN A 241 24.02 -1.81 -12.65
C ASN A 241 24.24 -2.97 -11.64
N PRO A 242 23.61 -4.13 -11.86
CA PRO A 242 23.73 -5.30 -10.98
C PRO A 242 25.17 -5.77 -10.74
N ASP A 243 26.04 -5.69 -11.76
CA ASP A 243 27.44 -6.11 -11.64
C ASP A 243 28.23 -5.24 -10.64
N ASN A 244 27.98 -3.92 -10.64
CA ASN A 244 28.60 -2.99 -9.69
C ASN A 244 28.08 -3.22 -8.27
N LEU A 245 26.80 -3.55 -8.13
CA LEU A 245 26.21 -3.92 -6.84
C LEU A 245 26.87 -5.19 -6.29
N ARG A 246 27.17 -6.15 -7.18
CA ARG A 246 27.86 -7.39 -6.82
C ARG A 246 29.30 -7.15 -6.38
N HIS A 247 30.02 -6.21 -6.99
CA HIS A 247 31.33 -5.78 -6.48
C HIS A 247 31.22 -5.21 -5.06
N LEU A 248 30.22 -4.37 -4.78
CA LEU A 248 29.97 -3.85 -3.44
C LEU A 248 29.58 -4.96 -2.45
N SER A 249 28.87 -6.00 -2.89
CA SER A 249 28.52 -7.14 -2.01
C SER A 249 29.74 -7.89 -1.48
N SER A 250 30.85 -7.88 -2.21
CA SER A 250 32.08 -8.55 -1.78
C SER A 250 32.72 -7.90 -0.54
N THR A 251 32.47 -6.60 -0.32
CA THR A 251 32.97 -5.83 0.82
C THR A 251 32.01 -5.82 2.01
N TYR A 252 30.87 -6.53 1.93
CA TYR A 252 29.85 -6.56 2.98
C TYR A 252 30.42 -6.85 4.38
N HIS A 253 31.29 -7.85 4.50
CA HIS A 253 31.88 -8.25 5.78
C HIS A 253 32.79 -7.18 6.38
N ASP A 254 33.47 -6.40 5.54
CA ASP A 254 34.32 -5.29 5.98
C ASP A 254 33.44 -4.15 6.47
N LEU A 255 32.38 -3.82 5.72
CA LEU A 255 31.40 -2.79 6.09
C LEU A 255 30.67 -3.13 7.39
N LEU A 256 30.38 -4.40 7.65
CA LEU A 256 29.72 -4.86 8.86
C LEU A 256 30.52 -4.52 10.13
N THR A 257 31.85 -4.44 10.05
CA THR A 257 32.67 -4.09 11.20
C THR A 257 32.44 -2.64 11.67
N HIS A 258 32.07 -1.75 10.75
CA HIS A 258 31.80 -0.35 11.07
C HIS A 258 30.47 -0.15 11.80
N GLU A 259 29.54 -1.09 11.73
CA GLU A 259 28.30 -1.05 12.52
C GLU A 259 28.59 -1.02 14.03
N LYS A 260 29.67 -1.70 14.45
CA LYS A 260 30.09 -1.78 15.85
C LYS A 260 30.47 -0.43 16.45
N SER A 261 30.95 0.53 15.64
CA SER A 261 31.28 1.87 16.15
C SER A 261 30.03 2.64 16.57
N LEU A 262 28.93 2.49 15.81
CA LEU A 262 27.63 3.05 16.16
C LEU A 262 26.97 2.29 17.31
N ASP A 263 27.07 0.95 17.33
CA ASP A 263 26.53 0.14 18.44
C ASP A 263 27.17 0.52 19.78
N PHE A 264 28.48 0.74 19.79
CA PHE A 264 29.17 1.21 20.98
C PHE A 264 28.62 2.55 21.50
N LEU A 265 28.31 3.49 20.60
CA LEU A 265 27.70 4.77 20.98
C LEU A 265 26.26 4.61 21.49
N ILE A 266 25.48 3.70 20.90
CA ILE A 266 24.12 3.40 21.34
C ILE A 266 24.14 2.74 22.73
N ASP A 267 25.05 1.80 22.97
CA ASP A 267 25.21 1.15 24.28
C ASP A 267 25.57 2.16 25.38
N LEU A 268 26.46 3.11 25.07
CA LEU A 268 26.80 4.20 25.99
C LEU A 268 25.60 5.13 26.24
N LEU A 269 24.76 5.37 25.22
CA LEU A 269 23.54 6.16 25.35
C LEU A 269 22.54 5.46 26.27
N GLN A 270 22.33 4.16 26.09
CA GLN A 270 21.42 3.36 26.92
C GLN A 270 21.85 3.30 28.40
N LYS A 271 23.16 3.27 28.67
CA LYS A 271 23.73 3.25 30.02
C LYS A 271 23.87 4.63 30.65
N ASP A 272 23.48 5.69 29.94
CA ASP A 272 23.66 7.09 30.30
C ASP A 272 25.13 7.52 30.50
N GLN A 273 26.08 6.79 29.89
CA GLN A 273 27.53 6.96 30.05
C GLN A 273 28.19 7.77 28.92
N LEU A 274 27.39 8.40 28.05
CA LEU A 274 27.91 9.38 27.09
C LEU A 274 28.36 10.64 27.81
N HIS A 275 29.67 10.84 27.86
CA HIS A 275 30.38 11.96 28.48
C HIS A 275 31.32 12.67 27.48
N ASP A 276 31.68 13.91 27.80
CA ASP A 276 32.37 14.85 26.89
C ASP A 276 33.82 14.46 26.59
N SER A 277 34.39 13.58 27.41
CA SER A 277 35.77 13.07 27.29
C SER A 277 35.89 11.85 26.36
N LEU A 278 34.80 11.39 25.76
CA LEU A 278 34.82 10.26 24.84
C LEU A 278 35.56 10.61 23.55
N SER A 279 36.55 9.79 23.20
CA SER A 279 37.28 9.93 21.95
C SER A 279 36.42 9.48 20.76
N LEU A 280 36.09 10.40 19.86
CA LEU A 280 35.34 10.13 18.61
C LEU A 280 36.20 9.49 17.50
N ASN A 281 37.47 9.19 17.79
CA ASN A 281 38.46 8.71 16.83
C ASN A 281 38.03 7.44 16.07
N THR A 282 37.24 6.56 16.70
CA THR A 282 36.73 5.35 16.04
C THR A 282 35.67 5.70 15.00
N LEU A 283 34.74 6.60 15.33
CA LEU A 283 33.71 7.10 14.42
C LEU A 283 34.36 7.86 13.25
N ASP A 284 35.31 8.75 13.53
CA ASP A 284 36.00 9.53 12.50
C ASP A 284 36.77 8.62 11.52
N LYS A 285 37.42 7.55 12.02
CA LYS A 285 38.04 6.51 11.18
C LYS A 285 37.01 5.75 10.34
N THR A 286 35.85 5.44 10.90
CA THR A 286 34.78 4.81 10.11
C THR A 286 34.28 5.76 9.03
N ILE A 287 34.09 7.04 9.32
CA ILE A 287 33.66 8.02 8.31
C ILE A 287 34.69 8.12 7.19
N ALA A 288 35.98 8.24 7.52
CA ALA A 288 37.06 8.33 6.55
C ALA A 288 37.21 7.08 5.66
N PHE A 289 36.67 5.92 6.08
CA PHE A 289 36.64 4.72 5.23
C PHE A 289 35.54 4.79 4.15
N TYR A 290 34.44 5.48 4.43
CA TYR A 290 33.30 5.60 3.50
C TYR A 290 33.39 6.81 2.56
N GLU A 291 34.22 7.80 2.88
CA GLU A 291 34.59 8.93 2.00
C GLU A 291 35.41 8.47 0.79
#